data_AF-A0A9P5T185-F1
#
_entry.id   AF-A0A9P5T185-F1
#
_cell.length_a   1.000
_cell.length_b   1.000
_cell.length_c   1.000
_cell.angle_alpha   90.00
_cell.angle_beta   90.00
_cell.angle_gamma   90.00
#
_symmetry.space_group_name_H-M   'P 1'
#
loop_
_entity.id
_entity.type
_entity.pdbx_description
1 polymer ?
#
loop_
_entity_poly.entity_id
_entity_poly.type
_entity_poly.pdbx_seq_one_letter_code
_entity_poly.pdbx_strand_id
1 'polypeptide(L)'
;MNVYKENMELIGRTDSTAFIKERGGYDPIMFSRPDVYNILRSKIPPSKLHFNKRILSVGQSDKGVLVRCTDGQTYQGDILIGADGAYSAVRQSLYDRLQKDGILPKSDTESLNVGYACMVGTTRPLDLEKYPMLKDDYAHFSVVVADSKPHSWTVISVPGHRFCYGIVVQLKGEQKEEAFRNSEWGPESTDSMISEIENHKVPFGGTLGDLIKATPREYISKVHLEEKLFETWTHGRIALIGDACHKMLPSAGQGAINAMQDAVIVANCLYDLKSNSQRHIEAALQDYKEQRYAHAKKQVHISSMVGKVLYGQTWFEKFIRRAVFNWIPRSFEERSFIKSVAYRPQATFLPFAPNPGNLPILPQKMSKRYAEEQKKIEQEKEHKRATEPKHVASV
;
A
#
# COMPACT_ATOMS: atom_id res chain seq x y z
N MET A 1 11.59 -15.30 2.97
CA MET A 1 12.18 -14.56 1.84
C MET A 1 13.61 -15.00 1.70
N ASN A 2 14.00 -15.47 0.52
CA ASN A 2 15.38 -15.83 0.23
C ASN A 2 16.07 -14.68 -0.51
N VAL A 3 17.30 -14.36 -0.11
CA VAL A 3 18.11 -13.31 -0.74
C VAL A 3 19.33 -13.95 -1.38
N TYR A 4 19.49 -13.71 -2.67
CA TYR A 4 20.57 -14.25 -3.48
C TYR A 4 21.46 -13.14 -4.03
N LYS A 5 22.72 -13.47 -4.30
CA LYS A 5 23.56 -12.69 -5.23
C LYS A 5 23.17 -12.99 -6.67
N GLU A 6 23.61 -12.15 -7.59
CA GLU A 6 23.39 -12.29 -9.05
C GLU A 6 23.90 -13.63 -9.66
N ASN A 7 24.82 -14.32 -8.99
CA ASN A 7 25.29 -15.67 -9.36
C ASN A 7 24.43 -16.81 -8.79
N MET A 8 23.30 -16.49 -8.16
CA MET A 8 22.39 -17.40 -7.43
C MET A 8 22.99 -18.02 -6.15
N GLU A 9 24.09 -17.49 -5.63
CA GLU A 9 24.57 -17.80 -4.28
C GLU A 9 23.59 -17.23 -3.25
N LEU A 10 23.06 -18.09 -2.39
CA LEU A 10 22.18 -17.68 -1.31
C LEU A 10 22.99 -16.97 -0.22
N ILE A 11 22.65 -15.72 0.08
CA ILE A 11 23.35 -14.89 1.08
C ILE A 11 22.50 -14.56 2.31
N GLY A 12 21.19 -14.80 2.25
CA GLY A 12 20.31 -14.58 3.38
C GLY A 12 19.04 -15.40 3.26
N ARG A 13 18.58 -15.93 4.39
CA ARG A 13 17.22 -16.45 4.55
C ARG A 13 16.58 -15.72 5.70
N THR A 14 15.52 -14.98 5.41
CA THR A 14 14.52 -14.66 6.41
C THR A 14 13.52 -15.80 6.37
N ASP A 15 13.43 -16.59 7.44
CA ASP A 15 12.41 -17.65 7.59
C ASP A 15 11.02 -17.04 7.88
N SER A 16 10.67 -16.07 7.04
CA SER A 16 9.48 -15.26 7.16
C SER A 16 8.23 -16.10 6.99
N THR A 17 8.27 -17.21 6.25
CA THR A 17 7.08 -18.02 5.97
C THR A 17 6.63 -18.76 7.22
N ALA A 18 7.55 -19.51 7.86
CA ALA A 18 7.25 -20.17 9.13
C ALA A 18 6.89 -19.15 10.21
N PHE A 19 7.65 -18.06 10.31
CA PHE A 19 7.38 -16.99 11.28
C PHE A 19 6.02 -16.31 11.06
N ILE A 20 5.67 -15.96 9.81
CA ILE A 20 4.38 -15.33 9.47
C ILE A 20 3.22 -16.28 9.77
N LYS A 21 3.34 -17.56 9.44
CA LYS A 21 2.30 -18.54 9.74
C LYS A 21 2.15 -18.77 11.24
N GLU A 22 3.25 -19.06 11.94
CA GLU A 22 3.26 -19.37 13.38
C GLU A 22 2.78 -18.19 14.23
N ARG A 23 3.27 -16.98 13.93
CA ARG A 23 2.96 -15.78 14.72
C ARG A 23 1.73 -15.04 14.21
N GLY A 24 1.57 -14.96 12.89
CA GLY A 24 0.47 -14.23 12.24
C GLY A 24 -0.81 -15.05 12.07
N GLY A 25 -0.72 -16.38 12.10
CA GLY A 25 -1.86 -17.30 11.98
C GLY A 25 -2.41 -17.45 10.56
N TYR A 26 -1.73 -16.90 9.55
CA TYR A 26 -2.09 -17.00 8.15
C TYR A 26 -0.88 -17.38 7.31
N ASP A 27 -1.10 -18.18 6.26
CA ASP A 27 -0.08 -18.41 5.24
C ASP A 27 0.25 -17.10 4.52
N PRO A 28 1.53 -16.84 4.19
CA PRO A 28 1.88 -15.65 3.45
C PRO A 28 1.36 -15.79 2.02
N ILE A 29 0.37 -14.99 1.64
CA ILE A 29 -0.14 -14.95 0.26
C ILE A 29 0.20 -13.57 -0.33
N MET A 30 0.63 -13.59 -1.59
CA MET A 30 0.90 -12.40 -2.39
C MET A 30 -0.05 -12.41 -3.58
N PHE A 31 -0.61 -11.24 -3.92
CA PHE A 31 -1.58 -11.10 -5.00
C PHE A 31 -1.03 -10.20 -6.10
N SER A 32 -1.44 -10.42 -7.34
CA SER A 32 -1.27 -9.40 -8.36
C SER A 32 -2.17 -8.19 -8.03
N ARG A 33 -1.73 -6.99 -8.39
CA ARG A 33 -2.53 -5.76 -8.20
C ARG A 33 -3.92 -5.86 -8.85
N PRO A 34 -4.07 -6.38 -10.09
CA PRO A 34 -5.38 -6.60 -10.70
C PRO A 34 -6.30 -7.51 -9.87
N ASP A 35 -5.77 -8.58 -9.26
CA ASP A 35 -6.59 -9.50 -8.47
C ASP A 35 -7.16 -8.82 -7.22
N VAL A 36 -6.33 -8.08 -6.47
CA VAL A 36 -6.80 -7.31 -5.30
C VAL A 36 -7.84 -6.27 -5.71
N TYR A 37 -7.60 -5.56 -6.81
CA TYR A 37 -8.55 -4.58 -7.33
C TYR A 37 -9.89 -5.22 -7.68
N ASN A 38 -9.88 -6.37 -8.37
CA ASN A 38 -11.09 -7.10 -8.73
C ASN A 38 -11.84 -7.61 -7.50
N ILE A 39 -11.14 -8.14 -6.50
CA ILE A 39 -11.73 -8.58 -5.22
C ILE A 39 -12.45 -7.41 -4.56
N LEU A 40 -11.79 -6.27 -4.37
CA LEU A 40 -12.38 -5.08 -3.73
C LEU A 40 -13.54 -4.52 -4.55
N ARG A 41 -13.36 -4.36 -5.86
CA ARG A 41 -14.38 -3.84 -6.77
C ARG A 41 -15.64 -4.72 -6.78
N SER A 42 -15.50 -6.04 -6.70
CA SER A 42 -16.64 -6.97 -6.68
C SER A 42 -17.58 -6.76 -5.49
N LYS A 43 -17.11 -6.08 -4.44
CA LYS A 43 -17.90 -5.77 -3.23
C LYS A 43 -18.59 -4.40 -3.29
N ILE A 44 -18.36 -3.62 -4.35
CA ILE A 44 -18.94 -2.28 -4.49
C ILE A 44 -20.09 -2.33 -5.51
N PRO A 45 -21.30 -1.84 -5.17
CA PRO A 45 -22.40 -1.75 -6.11
C PRO A 45 -22.01 -0.94 -7.36
N PRO A 46 -22.28 -1.43 -8.60
CA PRO A 46 -21.92 -0.71 -9.82
C PRO A 46 -22.47 0.71 -9.90
N SER A 47 -23.64 0.97 -9.29
CA SER A 47 -24.26 2.31 -9.24
C SER A 47 -23.46 3.35 -8.44
N LYS A 48 -22.48 2.91 -7.64
CA LYS A 48 -21.57 3.79 -6.88
C LYS A 48 -20.25 4.04 -7.63
N LEU A 49 -20.03 3.40 -8.78
CA LEU A 49 -18.79 3.48 -9.55
C LEU A 49 -19.00 4.29 -10.84
N HIS A 50 -18.34 5.44 -10.91
CA HIS A 50 -18.34 6.29 -12.11
C HIS A 50 -16.97 6.27 -12.76
N PHE A 51 -16.81 5.47 -13.81
CA PHE A 51 -15.56 5.37 -14.58
C PHE A 51 -15.43 6.48 -15.63
N ASN A 52 -14.22 6.65 -16.16
CA ASN A 52 -13.88 7.67 -17.16
C ASN A 52 -14.14 9.12 -16.68
N LYS A 53 -14.17 9.33 -15.37
CA LYS A 53 -14.25 10.65 -14.74
C LYS A 53 -12.86 11.09 -14.29
N ARG A 54 -12.31 12.11 -14.92
CA ARG A 54 -11.06 12.75 -14.46
C ARG A 54 -11.42 14.05 -13.75
N ILE A 55 -10.88 14.26 -12.55
CA ILE A 55 -11.10 15.47 -11.77
C ILE A 55 -10.34 16.62 -12.46
N LEU A 56 -11.06 17.69 -12.79
CA LEU A 56 -10.51 18.93 -13.33
C LEU A 56 -10.24 19.94 -12.22
N SER A 57 -11.19 20.10 -11.29
CA SER A 57 -11.03 21.01 -10.16
C SER A 57 -11.93 20.64 -8.99
N VAL A 58 -11.53 21.08 -7.80
CA VAL A 58 -12.27 20.88 -6.55
C VAL A 58 -12.54 22.22 -5.88
N GLY A 59 -13.82 22.48 -5.59
CA GLY A 59 -14.27 23.56 -4.72
C GLY A 59 -14.79 23.01 -3.39
N GLN A 60 -14.78 23.84 -2.35
CA GLN A 60 -15.43 23.54 -1.07
C GLN A 60 -15.93 24.82 -0.40
N SER A 61 -17.00 24.68 0.38
CA SER A 61 -17.62 25.70 1.23
C SER A 61 -18.00 25.11 2.60
N ASP A 62 -18.64 25.93 3.43
CA ASP A 62 -19.23 25.52 4.71
C ASP A 62 -20.34 24.47 4.58
N LYS A 63 -20.88 24.25 3.38
CA LYS A 63 -21.99 23.31 3.11
C LYS A 63 -21.58 22.03 2.40
N GLY A 64 -20.40 21.97 1.77
CA GLY A 64 -19.99 20.79 1.03
C GLY A 64 -18.79 21.01 0.11
N VAL A 65 -18.55 20.01 -0.72
CA VAL A 65 -17.54 19.97 -1.79
C VAL A 65 -18.22 19.93 -3.15
N LEU A 66 -17.58 20.53 -4.15
CA LEU A 66 -17.98 20.48 -5.55
C LEU A 66 -16.79 19.97 -6.37
N VAL A 67 -16.97 18.84 -7.04
CA VAL A 67 -15.98 18.27 -7.97
C VAL A 67 -16.44 18.55 -9.39
N ARG A 68 -15.56 19.13 -10.21
CA ARG A 68 -15.77 19.29 -11.65
C ARG A 68 -14.90 18.29 -12.39
N CYS A 69 -15.47 17.60 -13.36
CA CYS A 69 -14.77 16.63 -14.19
C CYS A 69 -14.45 17.20 -15.58
N THR A 70 -13.48 16.60 -16.26
CA THR A 70 -13.04 17.02 -17.60
C THR A 70 -14.11 16.83 -18.68
N ASP A 71 -15.11 15.99 -18.42
CA ASP A 71 -16.28 15.78 -19.30
C ASP A 71 -17.41 16.81 -19.05
N GLY A 72 -17.14 17.84 -18.23
CA GLY A 72 -18.08 18.89 -17.88
C GLY A 72 -19.06 18.51 -16.76
N GLN A 73 -19.09 17.24 -16.33
CA GLN A 73 -19.99 16.83 -15.25
C GLN A 73 -19.52 17.35 -13.89
N THR A 74 -20.47 17.50 -12.98
CA THR A 74 -20.20 17.98 -11.62
C THR A 74 -20.84 17.09 -10.58
N TYR A 75 -20.16 16.95 -9.45
CA TYR A 75 -20.60 16.15 -8.31
C TYR A 75 -20.53 16.98 -7.04
N GLN A 76 -21.55 16.85 -6.19
CA GLN A 76 -21.61 17.51 -4.89
C GLN A 76 -21.66 16.46 -3.77
N GLY A 77 -21.08 16.80 -2.63
CA GLY A 77 -21.13 15.96 -1.43
C GLY A 77 -20.70 16.73 -0.18
N ASP A 78 -20.80 16.11 0.99
CA ASP A 78 -20.36 16.74 2.24
C ASP A 78 -18.84 16.74 2.41
N ILE A 79 -18.18 15.69 1.90
CA ILE A 79 -16.75 15.36 2.12
C ILE A 79 -16.16 14.82 0.81
N LEU A 80 -14.90 15.16 0.53
CA LEU A 80 -14.11 14.56 -0.55
C LEU A 80 -12.90 13.79 0.00
N ILE A 81 -12.74 12.54 -0.41
CA ILE A 81 -11.54 11.74 -0.13
C ILE A 81 -10.70 11.64 -1.41
N GLY A 82 -9.52 12.25 -1.42
CA GLY A 82 -8.53 12.14 -2.48
C GLY A 82 -7.71 10.86 -2.35
N ALA A 83 -8.06 9.85 -3.14
CA ALA A 83 -7.36 8.57 -3.24
C ALA A 83 -6.75 8.35 -4.64
N ASP A 84 -6.40 9.44 -5.31
CA ASP A 84 -6.01 9.54 -6.72
C ASP A 84 -4.49 9.47 -6.96
N GLY A 85 -3.74 8.93 -5.99
CA GLY A 85 -2.38 8.48 -6.16
C GLY A 85 -1.30 9.57 -6.12
N ALA A 86 -0.09 9.21 -6.56
CA ALA A 86 1.10 10.05 -6.44
C ALA A 86 0.97 11.40 -7.17
N TYR A 87 0.20 11.46 -8.26
CA TYR A 87 -0.06 12.68 -9.05
C TYR A 87 -1.47 13.24 -8.79
N SER A 88 -1.91 13.19 -7.52
CA SER A 88 -3.25 13.58 -7.08
C SER A 88 -3.68 14.98 -7.54
N ALA A 89 -4.74 15.05 -8.35
CA ALA A 89 -5.41 16.28 -8.75
C ALA A 89 -6.18 16.92 -7.58
N VAL A 90 -6.68 16.09 -6.65
CA VAL A 90 -7.30 16.57 -5.41
C VAL A 90 -6.27 17.33 -4.55
N ARG A 91 -5.08 16.76 -4.39
CA ARG A 91 -3.99 17.41 -3.65
C ARG A 91 -3.55 18.72 -4.31
N GLN A 92 -3.40 18.75 -5.63
CA GLN A 92 -3.05 20.00 -6.34
C GLN A 92 -4.11 21.08 -6.14
N SER A 93 -5.39 20.74 -6.28
CA SER A 93 -6.50 21.69 -6.03
C SER A 93 -6.50 22.22 -4.59
N LEU A 94 -6.13 21.36 -3.63
CA LEU A 94 -6.00 21.74 -2.23
C LEU A 94 -4.83 22.72 -2.03
N TYR A 95 -3.67 22.42 -2.62
CA TYR A 95 -2.45 23.20 -2.48
C TYR A 95 -2.57 24.58 -3.10
N ASP A 96 -3.19 24.69 -4.28
CA ASP A 96 -3.47 25.98 -4.93
C ASP A 96 -4.25 26.93 -4.00
N ARG A 97 -5.17 26.39 -3.21
CA ARG A 97 -5.92 27.18 -2.22
C ARG A 97 -5.05 27.57 -1.04
N LEU A 98 -4.39 26.60 -0.42
CA LEU A 98 -3.54 26.84 0.75
C LEU A 98 -2.37 27.78 0.45
N GLN A 99 -1.86 27.75 -0.78
CA GLN A 99 -0.81 28.65 -1.24
C GLN A 99 -1.32 30.08 -1.36
N LYS A 100 -2.54 30.29 -1.90
CA LYS A 100 -3.19 31.61 -1.93
C LYS A 100 -3.45 32.17 -0.54
N ASP A 101 -3.77 31.28 0.40
CA ASP A 101 -3.99 31.63 1.81
C ASP A 101 -2.68 31.78 2.61
N GLY A 102 -1.52 31.49 2.01
CA GLY A 102 -0.20 31.65 2.63
C GLY A 102 0.13 30.62 3.72
N ILE A 103 -0.58 29.48 3.77
CA ILE A 103 -0.47 28.47 4.85
C ILE A 103 0.04 27.10 4.38
N LEU A 104 0.37 26.94 3.09
CA LEU A 104 0.93 25.70 2.57
C LEU A 104 2.36 25.46 3.11
N PRO A 105 2.66 24.30 3.73
CA PRO A 105 4.01 23.99 4.18
C PRO A 105 5.02 23.95 3.03
N LYS A 106 6.22 24.51 3.23
CA LYS A 106 7.27 24.53 2.20
C LYS A 106 7.66 23.13 1.73
N SER A 107 7.76 22.16 2.64
CA SER A 107 8.05 20.76 2.34
C SER A 107 7.05 20.14 1.34
N ASP A 108 5.79 20.58 1.36
CA ASP A 108 4.76 20.09 0.44
C ASP A 108 4.97 20.56 -1.00
N THR A 109 5.66 21.69 -1.19
CA THR A 109 5.96 22.28 -2.51
C THR A 109 7.16 21.62 -3.22
N GLU A 110 7.97 20.86 -2.49
CA GLU A 110 9.15 20.18 -3.05
C GLU A 110 8.76 19.07 -4.03
N SER A 111 9.59 18.77 -5.03
CA SER A 111 9.35 17.65 -5.95
C SER A 111 9.39 16.29 -5.22
N LEU A 112 8.76 15.28 -5.82
CA LEU A 112 8.90 13.89 -5.38
C LEU A 112 10.36 13.44 -5.50
N ASN A 113 10.85 12.66 -4.53
CA ASN A 113 12.19 12.09 -4.61
C ASN A 113 12.18 10.84 -5.50
N VAL A 114 12.89 10.89 -6.63
CA VAL A 114 13.02 9.75 -7.56
C VAL A 114 14.38 9.10 -7.37
N GLY A 115 14.39 7.91 -6.75
CA GLY A 115 15.62 7.15 -6.49
C GLY A 115 15.88 6.02 -7.49
N TYR A 116 14.81 5.43 -8.02
CA TYR A 116 14.89 4.16 -8.76
C TYR A 116 13.87 4.13 -9.90
N ALA A 117 14.15 3.32 -10.90
CA ALA A 117 13.16 2.86 -11.88
C ALA A 117 12.89 1.38 -11.67
N CYS A 118 11.67 0.94 -11.96
CA CYS A 118 11.27 -0.45 -11.83
C CYS A 118 10.49 -0.92 -13.05
N MET A 119 10.85 -2.06 -13.60
CA MET A 119 10.01 -2.81 -14.53
C MET A 119 9.36 -3.96 -13.79
N VAL A 120 8.03 -4.08 -13.87
CA VAL A 120 7.26 -5.15 -13.23
C VAL A 120 6.47 -5.93 -14.26
N GLY A 121 6.18 -7.20 -13.95
CA GLY A 121 5.34 -8.04 -14.79
C GLY A 121 4.63 -9.13 -14.00
N THR A 122 3.53 -9.64 -14.56
CA THR A 122 2.81 -10.81 -14.06
C THR A 122 2.60 -11.82 -15.17
N THR A 123 3.18 -13.01 -15.02
CA THR A 123 3.13 -14.05 -16.05
C THR A 123 1.71 -14.57 -16.25
N ARG A 124 1.45 -15.20 -17.40
CA ARG A 124 0.37 -16.20 -17.52
C ARG A 124 0.66 -17.41 -16.62
N PRO A 125 -0.32 -18.29 -16.38
CA PRO A 125 -0.07 -19.57 -15.70
C PRO A 125 1.09 -20.32 -16.35
N LEU A 126 2.00 -20.83 -15.53
CA LEU A 126 3.23 -21.48 -15.96
C LEU A 126 3.16 -22.99 -15.79
N ASP A 127 4.06 -23.68 -16.48
CA ASP A 127 4.25 -25.12 -16.37
C ASP A 127 4.73 -25.51 -14.96
N LEU A 128 3.97 -26.39 -14.31
CA LEU A 128 4.22 -26.87 -12.96
C LEU A 128 5.30 -27.95 -12.88
N GLU A 129 5.67 -28.58 -13.99
CA GLU A 129 6.84 -29.47 -14.02
C GLU A 129 8.12 -28.64 -13.98
N LYS A 130 8.16 -27.54 -14.73
CA LYS A 130 9.26 -26.57 -14.69
C LYS A 130 9.31 -25.80 -13.36
N TYR A 131 8.15 -25.45 -12.80
CA TYR A 131 8.03 -24.65 -11.58
C TYR A 131 7.16 -25.33 -10.51
N PRO A 132 7.63 -26.41 -9.86
CA PRO A 132 6.81 -27.20 -8.95
C PRO A 132 6.34 -26.45 -7.70
N MET A 133 7.09 -25.43 -7.26
CA MET A 133 6.72 -24.59 -6.10
C MET A 133 5.44 -23.78 -6.30
N LEU A 134 4.98 -23.62 -7.55
CA LEU A 134 3.72 -22.93 -7.86
C LEU A 134 2.47 -23.73 -7.45
N LYS A 135 2.64 -25.01 -7.05
CA LYS A 135 1.59 -25.86 -6.47
C LYS A 135 1.29 -25.53 -5.01
N ASP A 136 2.19 -24.81 -4.34
CA ASP A 136 2.05 -24.51 -2.93
C ASP A 136 0.97 -23.43 -2.70
N ASP A 137 0.20 -23.58 -1.61
CA ASP A 137 -0.85 -22.63 -1.22
C ASP A 137 -0.32 -21.34 -0.56
N TYR A 138 1.01 -21.16 -0.53
CA TYR A 138 1.68 -19.99 0.01
C TYR A 138 2.66 -19.38 -0.99
N ALA A 139 2.94 -18.09 -0.81
CA ALA A 139 3.80 -17.33 -1.69
C ALA A 139 5.28 -17.64 -1.42
N HIS A 140 6.00 -18.00 -2.47
CA HIS A 140 7.45 -18.06 -2.54
C HIS A 140 7.96 -16.69 -2.94
N PHE A 141 8.81 -16.08 -2.12
CA PHE A 141 9.35 -14.74 -2.38
C PHE A 141 10.87 -14.77 -2.29
N SER A 142 11.52 -14.45 -3.41
CA SER A 142 12.97 -14.30 -3.50
C SER A 142 13.38 -12.94 -4.05
N VAL A 143 14.49 -12.41 -3.54
CA VAL A 143 15.16 -11.21 -4.03
C VAL A 143 16.57 -11.58 -4.48
N VAL A 144 16.98 -11.05 -5.61
CA VAL A 144 18.35 -11.10 -6.10
C VAL A 144 18.93 -9.70 -6.03
N VAL A 145 20.00 -9.56 -5.24
CA VAL A 145 20.73 -8.31 -5.08
C VAL A 145 22.00 -8.40 -5.91
N ALA A 146 22.10 -7.54 -6.92
CA ALA A 146 23.28 -7.46 -7.75
C ALA A 146 24.30 -6.48 -7.17
N ASP A 147 25.58 -6.84 -7.20
CA ASP A 147 26.70 -5.97 -6.83
C ASP A 147 27.50 -5.53 -8.07
N SER A 148 27.57 -6.38 -9.10
CA SER A 148 28.30 -6.09 -10.35
C SER A 148 27.40 -5.60 -11.48
N LYS A 149 26.08 -5.80 -11.34
CA LYS A 149 25.08 -5.39 -12.33
C LYS A 149 24.20 -4.25 -11.82
N PRO A 150 23.65 -3.41 -12.71
CA PRO A 150 22.77 -2.30 -12.30
C PRO A 150 21.37 -2.75 -11.88
N HIS A 151 21.03 -4.03 -12.08
CA HIS A 151 19.70 -4.60 -11.89
C HIS A 151 19.64 -5.45 -10.63
N SER A 152 18.81 -5.09 -9.65
CA SER A 152 18.32 -6.03 -8.63
C SER A 152 16.94 -6.52 -9.03
N TRP A 153 16.60 -7.78 -8.81
CA TRP A 153 15.29 -8.30 -9.20
C TRP A 153 14.63 -9.16 -8.15
N THR A 154 13.31 -9.16 -8.16
CA THR A 154 12.44 -9.86 -7.24
C THR A 154 11.53 -10.79 -8.04
N VAL A 155 11.31 -12.01 -7.54
CA VAL A 155 10.34 -12.94 -8.09
C VAL A 155 9.46 -13.47 -6.96
N ILE A 156 8.14 -13.45 -7.17
CA ILE A 156 7.13 -13.79 -6.17
C ILE A 156 6.10 -14.70 -6.81
N SER A 157 5.83 -15.88 -6.24
CA SER A 157 4.68 -16.68 -6.68
C SER A 157 3.38 -16.05 -6.21
N VAL A 158 2.37 -16.06 -7.08
CA VAL A 158 1.03 -15.58 -6.81
C VAL A 158 -0.01 -16.60 -7.26
N PRO A 159 -1.24 -16.57 -6.72
CA PRO A 159 -2.30 -17.52 -7.09
C PRO A 159 -2.52 -17.65 -8.60
N GLY A 160 -2.94 -18.86 -9.01
CA GLY A 160 -3.17 -19.21 -10.41
C GLY A 160 -1.91 -19.68 -11.15
N HIS A 161 -0.92 -20.21 -10.42
CA HIS A 161 0.34 -20.74 -10.97
C HIS A 161 1.15 -19.69 -11.75
N ARG A 162 1.25 -18.47 -11.21
CA ARG A 162 1.91 -17.33 -11.86
C ARG A 162 3.05 -16.81 -11.02
N PHE A 163 3.96 -16.10 -11.67
CA PHE A 163 4.92 -15.23 -11.00
C PHE A 163 4.58 -13.75 -11.23
N CYS A 164 4.75 -12.96 -10.18
CA CYS A 164 5.04 -11.54 -10.30
C CYS A 164 6.55 -11.36 -10.21
N TYR A 165 7.11 -10.49 -11.06
CA TYR A 165 8.51 -10.09 -10.96
C TYR A 165 8.67 -8.58 -11.01
N GLY A 166 9.78 -8.09 -10.44
CA GLY A 166 10.17 -6.69 -10.48
C GLY A 166 11.66 -6.57 -10.68
N ILE A 167 12.11 -5.72 -11.59
CA ILE A 167 13.51 -5.40 -11.86
C ILE A 167 13.72 -3.94 -11.52
N VAL A 168 14.59 -3.66 -10.55
CA VAL A 168 14.86 -2.33 -10.03
C VAL A 168 16.26 -1.90 -10.44
N VAL A 169 16.35 -0.65 -10.91
CA VAL A 169 17.60 0.03 -11.25
C VAL A 169 17.68 1.32 -10.45
N GLN A 170 18.83 1.59 -9.82
CA GLN A 170 19.09 2.87 -9.15
C GLN A 170 19.48 3.92 -10.18
N LEU A 171 18.76 5.05 -10.20
CA LEU A 171 18.99 6.15 -11.14
C LEU A 171 20.13 7.06 -10.67
N LYS A 172 20.94 7.55 -11.61
CA LYS A 172 22.10 8.44 -11.34
C LYS A 172 21.95 9.78 -12.08
N GLY A 173 22.39 10.88 -11.44
CA GLY A 173 22.59 12.19 -12.08
C GLY A 173 21.44 12.63 -12.99
N GLU A 174 21.76 12.90 -14.26
CA GLU A 174 20.85 13.36 -15.33
C GLU A 174 19.61 12.47 -15.53
N GLN A 175 19.69 11.16 -15.25
CA GLN A 175 18.55 10.24 -15.38
C GLN A 175 17.42 10.58 -14.40
N LYS A 176 17.74 11.22 -13.27
CA LYS A 176 16.73 11.70 -12.32
C LYS A 176 16.00 12.93 -12.85
N GLU A 177 16.70 13.79 -13.59
CA GLU A 177 16.13 14.98 -14.21
C GLU A 177 15.29 14.63 -15.45
N GLU A 178 15.70 13.64 -16.24
CA GLU A 178 14.92 13.13 -17.38
C GLU A 178 13.69 12.34 -16.94
N ALA A 179 13.79 11.49 -15.91
CA ALA A 179 12.66 10.78 -15.32
C ALA A 179 11.56 11.74 -14.80
N PHE A 180 11.97 12.92 -14.33
CA PHE A 180 11.06 13.99 -13.93
C PHE A 180 10.34 14.64 -15.11
N ARG A 181 10.97 14.67 -16.30
CA ARG A 181 10.42 15.29 -17.52
C ARG A 181 9.59 14.32 -18.36
N ASN A 182 9.93 13.03 -18.38
CA ASN A 182 9.27 11.97 -19.14
C ASN A 182 8.87 10.82 -18.22
N SER A 183 7.60 10.82 -17.77
CA SER A 183 7.07 9.78 -16.87
C SER A 183 6.81 8.44 -17.57
N GLU A 184 6.66 8.44 -18.90
CA GLU A 184 6.41 7.24 -19.72
C GLU A 184 7.59 6.97 -20.65
N TRP A 185 8.11 5.76 -20.55
CA TRP A 185 9.15 5.24 -21.45
C TRP A 185 8.48 4.56 -22.64
N GLY A 186 8.84 4.94 -23.87
CA GLY A 186 8.28 4.35 -25.08
C GLY A 186 8.67 2.87 -25.31
N PRO A 187 7.97 2.14 -26.18
CA PRO A 187 8.14 0.70 -26.41
C PRO A 187 9.60 0.28 -26.73
N GLU A 188 10.33 1.07 -27.51
CA GLU A 188 11.71 0.78 -27.92
C GLU A 188 12.68 0.69 -26.74
N SER A 189 12.43 1.47 -25.67
CA SER A 189 13.25 1.43 -24.46
C SER A 189 13.00 0.19 -23.60
N THR A 190 11.83 -0.45 -23.74
CA THR A 190 11.50 -1.69 -23.05
C THR A 190 12.27 -2.85 -23.66
N ASP A 191 12.34 -2.94 -25.00
CA ASP A 191 13.04 -4.04 -25.69
C ASP A 191 14.56 -4.00 -25.46
N SER A 192 15.16 -2.80 -25.40
CA SER A 192 16.57 -2.64 -25.00
C SER A 192 16.83 -3.13 -23.58
N MET A 193 15.99 -2.72 -22.62
CA MET A 193 16.11 -3.17 -21.22
C MET A 193 15.91 -4.68 -21.08
N ILE A 194 14.95 -5.27 -21.82
CA ILE A 194 14.71 -6.72 -21.84
C ILE A 194 15.97 -7.46 -22.31
N SER A 195 16.61 -6.99 -23.38
CA SER A 195 17.82 -7.62 -23.93
C SER A 195 18.98 -7.62 -22.93
N GLU A 196 19.10 -6.59 -22.10
CA GLU A 196 20.11 -6.54 -21.03
C GLU A 196 19.85 -7.54 -19.91
N ILE A 197 18.58 -7.91 -19.69
CA ILE A 197 18.18 -8.71 -18.52
C ILE A 197 17.73 -10.12 -18.81
N GLU A 198 17.48 -10.49 -20.07
CA GLU A 198 16.86 -11.77 -20.43
C GLU A 198 17.64 -12.99 -19.94
N ASN A 199 18.96 -12.86 -19.78
CA ASN A 199 19.86 -13.93 -19.34
C ASN A 199 20.08 -13.95 -17.82
N HIS A 200 19.46 -13.04 -17.05
CA HIS A 200 19.52 -13.10 -15.59
C HIS A 200 18.79 -14.32 -15.09
N LYS A 201 19.49 -15.14 -14.30
CA LYS A 201 18.90 -16.31 -13.65
C LYS A 201 17.87 -15.89 -12.61
N VAL A 202 16.84 -16.70 -12.46
CA VAL A 202 15.86 -16.53 -11.37
C VAL A 202 16.03 -17.65 -10.33
N PRO A 203 15.81 -17.37 -9.03
CA PRO A 203 16.00 -18.36 -7.96
C PRO A 203 15.17 -19.64 -8.07
N PHE A 204 14.10 -19.62 -8.86
CA PHE A 204 13.16 -20.72 -9.05
C PHE A 204 13.41 -21.53 -10.33
N GLY A 205 14.52 -21.29 -11.02
CA GLY A 205 14.90 -21.97 -12.27
C GLY A 205 14.57 -21.16 -13.53
N GLY A 206 15.39 -21.31 -14.57
CA GLY A 206 15.28 -20.51 -15.81
C GLY A 206 15.81 -19.08 -15.66
N THR A 207 15.32 -18.18 -16.50
CA THR A 207 15.78 -16.78 -16.55
C THR A 207 14.64 -15.75 -16.51
N LEU A 208 14.97 -14.47 -16.33
CA LEU A 208 14.01 -13.38 -16.49
C LEU A 208 13.42 -13.34 -17.90
N GLY A 209 14.20 -13.70 -18.93
CA GLY A 209 13.72 -13.82 -20.30
C GLY A 209 12.58 -14.83 -20.44
N ASP A 210 12.66 -15.98 -19.75
CA ASP A 210 11.56 -16.96 -19.72
C ASP A 210 10.28 -16.35 -19.14
N LEU A 211 10.39 -15.63 -18.02
CA LEU A 211 9.23 -15.01 -17.36
C LEU A 211 8.64 -13.88 -18.21
N ILE A 212 9.49 -13.06 -18.83
CA ILE A 212 9.07 -11.96 -19.71
C ILE A 212 8.34 -12.51 -20.94
N LYS A 213 8.86 -13.57 -21.58
CA LYS A 213 8.19 -14.23 -22.72
C LYS A 213 6.81 -14.81 -22.33
N ALA A 214 6.67 -15.27 -21.10
CA ALA A 214 5.39 -15.76 -20.57
C ALA A 214 4.44 -14.65 -20.07
N THR A 215 4.84 -13.38 -20.18
CA THR A 215 4.08 -12.24 -19.68
C THR A 215 3.41 -11.48 -20.82
N PRO A 216 2.08 -11.28 -20.79
CA PRO A 216 1.40 -10.43 -21.76
C PRO A 216 1.98 -9.01 -21.70
N ARG A 217 2.19 -8.37 -22.86
CA ARG A 217 2.83 -7.04 -22.91
C ARG A 217 2.07 -6.00 -22.09
N GLU A 218 0.74 -6.08 -22.06
CA GLU A 218 -0.14 -5.23 -21.26
C GLU A 218 0.01 -5.41 -19.73
N TYR A 219 0.65 -6.49 -19.29
CA TYR A 219 0.97 -6.74 -17.88
C TYR A 219 2.41 -6.40 -17.52
N ILE A 220 3.20 -5.93 -18.49
CA ILE A 220 4.52 -5.35 -18.23
C ILE A 220 4.34 -3.85 -18.05
N SER A 221 4.86 -3.30 -16.96
CA SER A 221 4.81 -1.87 -16.70
C SER A 221 6.17 -1.39 -16.20
N LYS A 222 6.56 -0.20 -16.66
CA LYS A 222 7.74 0.50 -16.15
C LYS A 222 7.27 1.71 -15.36
N VAL A 223 7.83 1.90 -14.17
CA VAL A 223 7.46 2.97 -13.24
C VAL A 223 8.69 3.57 -12.58
N HIS A 224 8.67 4.89 -12.38
CA HIS A 224 9.60 5.54 -11.49
C HIS A 224 9.15 5.31 -10.04
N LEU A 225 10.11 4.94 -9.18
CA LEU A 225 9.85 4.74 -7.77
C LEU A 225 10.11 6.05 -7.03
N GLU A 226 9.04 6.83 -6.93
CA GLU A 226 8.94 8.05 -6.16
C GLU A 226 8.67 7.75 -4.69
N GLU A 227 9.18 8.59 -3.79
CA GLU A 227 8.77 8.64 -2.40
C GLU A 227 8.61 10.08 -1.91
N LYS A 228 7.57 10.32 -1.10
CA LYS A 228 7.34 11.57 -0.39
C LYS A 228 6.30 11.40 0.72
N LEU A 229 6.60 11.94 1.89
CA LEU A 229 5.62 12.19 2.94
C LEU A 229 5.18 13.65 2.84
N PHE A 230 3.89 13.88 2.70
CA PHE A 230 3.31 15.22 2.70
C PHE A 230 2.88 15.61 4.12
N GLU A 231 2.97 16.89 4.46
CA GLU A 231 2.50 17.44 5.73
C GLU A 231 0.99 17.71 5.70
N THR A 232 0.47 18.18 4.56
CA THR A 232 -0.94 18.48 4.39
C THR A 232 -1.71 17.25 3.92
N TRP A 233 -2.45 16.63 4.84
CA TRP A 233 -3.32 15.49 4.55
C TRP A 233 -4.79 15.88 4.48
N THR A 234 -5.17 16.96 5.16
CA THR A 234 -6.56 17.36 5.35
C THR A 234 -6.66 18.87 5.35
N HIS A 235 -7.76 19.40 4.81
CA HIS A 235 -8.14 20.80 4.97
C HIS A 235 -9.62 20.99 4.62
N GLY A 236 -10.35 21.63 5.54
CA GLY A 236 -11.80 21.79 5.42
C GLY A 236 -12.49 20.44 5.36
N ARG A 237 -13.21 20.21 4.25
CA ARG A 237 -14.02 19.01 3.97
C ARG A 237 -13.27 17.98 3.11
N ILE A 238 -11.96 18.14 2.94
CA ILE A 238 -11.14 17.30 2.06
C ILE A 238 -10.08 16.55 2.89
N ALA A 239 -9.93 15.26 2.64
CA ALA A 239 -8.83 14.44 3.14
C ALA A 239 -8.16 13.66 2.00
N LEU A 240 -6.86 13.45 2.12
CA LEU A 240 -6.03 12.66 1.20
C LEU A 240 -5.66 11.34 1.87
N ILE A 241 -5.67 10.23 1.11
CA ILE A 241 -5.27 8.90 1.58
C ILE A 241 -4.31 8.21 0.61
N GLY A 242 -3.56 7.23 1.10
CA GLY A 242 -2.63 6.44 0.28
C GLY A 242 -1.50 7.29 -0.32
N ASP A 243 -1.12 6.95 -1.55
CA ASP A 243 -0.05 7.63 -2.30
C ASP A 243 -0.32 9.14 -2.51
N ALA A 244 -1.55 9.62 -2.30
CA ALA A 244 -1.86 11.05 -2.34
C ALA A 244 -1.23 11.83 -1.17
N CYS A 245 -0.89 11.19 -0.05
CA CYS A 245 -0.32 11.88 1.13
C CYS A 245 0.90 11.18 1.77
N HIS A 246 1.17 9.91 1.44
CA HIS A 246 2.36 9.19 1.89
C HIS A 246 2.85 8.19 0.84
N LYS A 247 3.44 8.72 -0.24
CA LYS A 247 4.04 7.89 -1.28
C LYS A 247 5.30 7.19 -0.74
N MET A 248 5.31 5.86 -0.76
CA MET A 248 6.40 5.02 -0.25
C MET A 248 7.05 4.20 -1.37
N LEU A 249 8.34 3.87 -1.23
CA LEU A 249 8.95 2.82 -2.04
C LEU A 249 8.25 1.47 -1.80
N PRO A 250 8.11 0.62 -2.84
CA PRO A 250 7.45 -0.69 -2.72
C PRO A 250 8.29 -1.73 -1.96
N SER A 251 9.55 -1.41 -1.65
CA SER A 251 10.57 -2.28 -1.04
C SER A 251 10.12 -3.02 0.22
N ALA A 252 9.28 -2.40 1.08
CA ALA A 252 8.76 -3.02 2.29
C ALA A 252 7.33 -3.58 2.17
N GLY A 253 6.70 -3.46 0.98
CA GLY A 253 5.32 -3.89 0.75
C GLY A 253 4.25 -3.10 1.52
N GLN A 254 4.59 -1.92 2.05
CA GLN A 254 3.74 -1.19 3.00
C GLN A 254 2.76 -0.18 2.37
N GLY A 255 2.95 0.23 1.12
CA GLY A 255 2.12 1.29 0.50
C GLY A 255 0.62 0.96 0.47
N ALA A 256 0.24 -0.15 -0.17
CA ALA A 256 -1.16 -0.58 -0.26
C ALA A 256 -1.77 -0.87 1.13
N ILE A 257 -0.98 -1.45 2.03
CA ILE A 257 -1.40 -1.71 3.42
C ILE A 257 -1.73 -0.40 4.13
N ASN A 258 -0.89 0.63 3.99
CA ASN A 258 -1.13 1.94 4.61
C ASN A 258 -2.35 2.64 4.01
N ALA A 259 -2.58 2.53 2.70
CA ALA A 259 -3.80 3.06 2.07
C ALA A 259 -5.07 2.38 2.63
N MET A 260 -5.04 1.06 2.85
CA MET A 260 -6.15 0.36 3.49
C MET A 260 -6.35 0.77 4.95
N GLN A 261 -5.25 0.96 5.70
CA GLN A 261 -5.31 1.49 7.07
C GLN A 261 -5.92 2.89 7.12
N ASP A 262 -5.61 3.75 6.15
CA ASP A 262 -6.24 5.07 6.05
C ASP A 262 -7.73 4.96 5.83
N ALA A 263 -8.16 4.12 4.87
CA ALA A 263 -9.58 3.94 4.58
C ALA A 263 -10.36 3.47 5.83
N VAL A 264 -9.76 2.58 6.63
CA VAL A 264 -10.34 2.12 7.91
C VAL A 264 -10.45 3.26 8.92
N ILE A 265 -9.38 4.03 9.13
CA ILE A 265 -9.41 5.13 10.11
C ILE A 265 -10.34 6.25 9.66
N VAL A 266 -10.35 6.64 8.38
CA VAL A 266 -11.31 7.60 7.84
C VAL A 266 -12.73 7.09 8.08
N ALA A 267 -13.03 5.82 7.78
CA ALA A 267 -14.35 5.25 8.04
C ALA A 267 -14.74 5.30 9.53
N ASN A 268 -13.82 5.01 10.45
CA ASN A 268 -14.06 5.14 11.89
C ASN A 268 -14.39 6.59 12.30
N CYS A 269 -13.59 7.56 11.84
CA CYS A 269 -13.81 8.98 12.14
C CYS A 269 -15.14 9.48 11.55
N LEU A 270 -15.52 9.01 10.36
CA LEU A 270 -16.80 9.37 9.72
C LEU A 270 -18.00 8.71 10.41
N TYR A 271 -17.85 7.48 10.91
CA TYR A 271 -18.93 6.81 11.65
C TYR A 271 -19.32 7.58 12.92
N ASP A 272 -18.31 8.06 13.65
CA ASP A 272 -18.47 8.85 14.88
C ASP A 272 -18.86 10.32 14.64
N LEU A 273 -19.11 10.73 13.39
CA LEU A 273 -19.46 12.09 13.05
C LEU A 273 -20.84 12.45 13.64
N LYS A 274 -20.90 13.55 14.40
CA LYS A 274 -22.13 14.02 15.06
C LYS A 274 -23.08 14.77 14.14
N SER A 275 -22.53 15.55 13.21
CA SER A 275 -23.29 16.23 12.17
C SER A 275 -22.38 16.59 10.98
N ASN A 276 -22.98 16.99 9.86
CA ASN A 276 -22.25 17.41 8.67
C ASN A 276 -21.77 18.88 8.72
N SER A 277 -21.73 19.51 9.90
CA SER A 277 -21.16 20.85 10.04
C SER A 277 -19.68 20.84 9.72
N GLN A 278 -19.17 21.94 9.15
CA GLN A 278 -17.76 22.07 8.78
C GLN A 278 -16.84 21.75 9.97
N ARG A 279 -17.16 22.29 11.15
CA ARG A 279 -16.40 22.05 12.39
C ARG A 279 -16.30 20.57 12.76
N HIS A 280 -17.40 19.81 12.66
CA HIS A 280 -17.37 18.39 13.01
C HIS A 280 -16.59 17.57 11.98
N ILE A 281 -16.71 17.91 10.70
CA ILE A 281 -15.99 17.24 9.63
C ILE A 281 -14.49 17.52 9.73
N GLU A 282 -14.09 18.78 9.88
CA GLU A 282 -12.68 19.17 10.07
C GLU A 282 -12.06 18.44 11.26
N ALA A 283 -12.77 18.39 12.40
CA ALA A 283 -12.31 17.66 13.57
C ALA A 283 -12.14 16.15 13.31
N ALA A 284 -13.07 15.52 12.58
CA ALA A 284 -12.99 14.11 12.24
C ALA A 284 -11.84 13.80 11.28
N LEU A 285 -11.62 14.64 10.27
CA LEU A 285 -10.50 14.47 9.32
C LEU A 285 -9.15 14.73 9.99
N GLN A 286 -9.09 15.73 10.89
CA GLN A 286 -7.89 16.00 11.68
C GLN A 286 -7.56 14.83 12.63
N ASP A 287 -8.56 14.23 13.28
CA ASP A 287 -8.40 13.01 14.10
C ASP A 287 -7.88 11.82 13.26
N TYR A 288 -8.29 11.70 11.99
CA TYR A 288 -7.70 10.73 11.06
C TYR A 288 -6.19 10.97 10.88
N LYS A 289 -5.78 12.21 10.58
CA LYS A 289 -4.36 12.55 10.39
C LYS A 289 -3.56 12.25 11.65
N GLU A 290 -4.05 12.64 12.82
CA GLU A 290 -3.37 12.42 14.11
C GLU A 290 -3.14 10.94 14.40
N GLN A 291 -4.13 10.09 14.09
CA GLN A 291 -4.01 8.65 14.27
C GLN A 291 -3.06 7.97 13.26
N ARG A 292 -2.88 8.53 12.06
CA ARG A 292 -2.19 7.85 10.95
C ARG A 292 -0.80 8.39 10.63
N TYR A 293 -0.58 9.69 10.76
CA TYR A 293 0.61 10.37 10.25
C TYR A 293 1.91 9.77 10.82
N ALA A 294 2.00 9.55 12.13
CA ALA A 294 3.20 8.98 12.76
C ALA A 294 3.50 7.55 12.27
N HIS A 295 2.46 6.73 12.06
CA HIS A 295 2.61 5.37 11.53
C HIS A 295 3.08 5.39 10.08
N ALA A 296 2.44 6.20 9.22
CA ALA A 296 2.84 6.33 7.83
C ALA A 296 4.27 6.88 7.69
N LYS A 297 4.64 7.90 8.48
CA LYS A 297 6.00 8.46 8.50
C LYS A 297 7.06 7.40 8.81
N LYS A 298 6.79 6.54 9.80
CA LYS A 298 7.67 5.42 10.14
C LYS A 298 7.79 4.43 8.97
N GLN A 299 6.69 4.12 8.29
CA GLN A 299 6.69 3.19 7.16
C GLN A 299 7.36 3.76 5.91
N VAL A 300 7.27 5.07 5.65
CA VAL A 300 8.07 5.76 4.62
C VAL A 300 9.56 5.56 4.90
N HIS A 301 10.01 5.83 6.13
CA HIS A 301 11.42 5.67 6.51
C HIS A 301 11.91 4.22 6.40
N ILE A 302 11.12 3.26 6.89
CA ILE A 302 11.45 1.83 6.78
C ILE A 302 11.55 1.43 5.31
N SER A 303 10.60 1.84 4.47
CA SER A 303 10.61 1.52 3.04
C SER A 303 11.84 2.11 2.34
N SER A 304 12.20 3.37 2.63
CA SER A 304 13.41 3.99 2.10
C SER A 304 14.68 3.23 2.51
N MET A 305 14.80 2.83 3.78
CA MET A 305 15.94 2.05 4.28
C MET A 305 16.02 0.66 3.65
N VAL A 306 14.91 -0.07 3.55
CA VAL A 306 14.87 -1.38 2.88
C VAL A 306 15.21 -1.24 1.39
N GLY A 307 14.75 -0.16 0.73
CA GLY A 307 15.09 0.14 -0.65
C GLY A 307 16.61 0.31 -0.85
N LYS A 308 17.27 1.05 0.04
CA LYS A 308 18.74 1.20 0.02
C LYS A 308 19.47 -0.12 0.22
N VAL A 309 18.97 -0.98 1.10
CA VAL A 309 19.56 -2.32 1.33
C VAL A 309 19.40 -3.21 0.09
N LEU A 310 18.21 -3.28 -0.50
CA LEU A 310 17.92 -4.22 -1.59
C LEU A 310 18.40 -3.73 -2.97
N TYR A 311 18.33 -2.42 -3.21
CA TYR A 311 18.50 -1.83 -4.55
C TYR A 311 19.68 -0.86 -4.62
N GLY A 312 20.18 -0.37 -3.49
CA GLY A 312 21.27 0.60 -3.43
C GLY A 312 22.58 0.02 -3.99
N GLN A 313 23.26 0.84 -4.80
CA GLN A 313 24.49 0.51 -5.51
C GLN A 313 25.67 1.42 -5.12
N THR A 314 25.46 2.44 -4.29
CA THR A 314 26.58 3.24 -3.78
C THR A 314 27.45 2.41 -2.85
N TRP A 315 28.74 2.76 -2.74
CA TRP A 315 29.66 2.07 -1.82
C TRP A 315 29.12 2.02 -0.39
N PHE A 316 28.54 3.12 0.09
CA PHE A 316 27.95 3.21 1.43
C PHE A 316 26.72 2.30 1.57
N GLU A 317 25.82 2.25 0.59
CA GLU A 317 24.66 1.34 0.60
C GLU A 317 25.09 -0.13 0.57
N LYS A 318 26.12 -0.48 -0.22
CA LYS A 318 26.71 -1.83 -0.23
C LYS A 318 27.29 -2.20 1.13
N PHE A 319 27.95 -1.26 1.80
CA PHE A 319 28.45 -1.45 3.17
C PHE A 319 27.31 -1.68 4.17
N ILE A 320 26.27 -0.83 4.14
CA ILE A 320 25.08 -0.99 5.01
C ILE A 320 24.42 -2.34 4.76
N ARG A 321 24.24 -2.76 3.50
CA ARG A 321 23.70 -4.07 3.15
C ARG A 321 24.53 -5.21 3.77
N ARG A 322 25.86 -5.16 3.69
CA ARG A 322 26.74 -6.16 4.30
C ARG A 322 26.62 -6.19 5.81
N ALA A 323 26.52 -5.03 6.45
CA ALA A 323 26.30 -4.94 7.89
C ALA A 323 24.95 -5.53 8.29
N VAL A 324 23.88 -5.23 7.54
CA VAL A 324 22.55 -5.79 7.77
C VAL A 324 22.55 -7.32 7.68
N PHE A 325 23.07 -7.89 6.58
CA PHE A 325 23.01 -9.34 6.39
C PHE A 325 23.98 -10.15 7.28
N ASN A 326 25.10 -9.57 7.72
CA ASN A 326 26.10 -10.32 8.48
C ASN A 326 26.13 -10.01 9.98
N TRP A 327 25.71 -8.81 10.41
CA TRP A 327 25.93 -8.33 11.78
C TRP A 327 24.65 -8.02 12.54
N ILE A 328 23.49 -7.88 11.88
CA ILE A 328 22.22 -7.68 12.59
C ILE A 328 21.70 -9.03 13.10
N PRO A 329 21.48 -9.20 14.42
CA PRO A 329 20.94 -10.44 14.96
C PRO A 329 19.50 -10.68 14.49
N ARG A 330 19.13 -11.94 14.24
CA ARG A 330 17.75 -12.33 13.88
C ARG A 330 16.69 -11.80 14.84
N SER A 331 16.97 -11.77 16.14
CA SER A 331 16.05 -11.23 17.14
C SER A 331 15.72 -9.75 16.94
N PHE A 332 16.65 -8.97 16.37
CA PHE A 332 16.39 -7.58 16.00
C PHE A 332 15.53 -7.48 14.74
N GLU A 333 15.78 -8.33 13.74
CA GLU A 333 14.96 -8.42 12.52
C GLU A 333 13.50 -8.78 12.88
N GLU A 334 13.30 -9.80 13.72
CA GLU A 334 11.98 -10.21 14.21
C GLU A 334 11.28 -9.09 14.97
N ARG A 335 11.97 -8.41 15.89
CA ARG A 335 11.40 -7.26 16.61
C ARG A 335 11.02 -6.12 15.67
N SER A 336 11.84 -5.86 14.65
CA SER A 336 11.57 -4.85 13.63
C SER A 336 10.33 -5.22 12.81
N PHE A 337 10.23 -6.47 12.37
CA PHE A 337 9.08 -7.00 11.65
C PHE A 337 7.79 -6.95 12.50
N ILE A 338 7.83 -7.41 13.75
CA ILE A 338 6.68 -7.34 14.68
C ILE A 338 6.21 -5.88 14.80
N LYS A 339 7.13 -4.93 14.97
CA LYS A 339 6.80 -3.50 15.08
C LYS A 339 6.22 -2.92 13.80
N SER A 340 6.54 -3.45 12.62
CA SER A 340 6.01 -2.95 11.35
C SER A 340 4.59 -3.46 11.07
N VAL A 341 4.24 -4.65 11.57
CA VAL A 341 2.91 -5.27 11.37
C VAL A 341 1.97 -5.14 12.58
N ALA A 342 2.41 -4.56 13.70
CA ALA A 342 1.58 -4.44 14.91
C ALA A 342 0.42 -3.44 14.77
N TYR A 343 0.57 -2.40 13.94
CA TYR A 343 -0.51 -1.45 13.67
C TYR A 343 -1.49 -2.02 12.65
N ARG A 344 -2.62 -2.56 13.12
CA ARG A 344 -3.66 -3.20 12.29
C ARG A 344 -5.05 -2.71 12.70
N PRO A 345 -5.36 -1.42 12.45
CA PRO A 345 -6.66 -0.88 12.81
C PRO A 345 -7.79 -1.60 12.08
N GLN A 346 -8.93 -1.71 12.73
CA GLN A 346 -10.15 -2.31 12.21
C GLN A 346 -11.30 -1.31 12.28
N ALA A 347 -12.34 -1.53 11.46
CA ALA A 347 -13.58 -0.76 11.55
C ALA A 347 -14.25 -1.08 12.90
N THR A 348 -14.37 -0.08 13.77
CA THR A 348 -14.81 -0.24 15.17
C THR A 348 -16.31 -0.38 15.35
N PHE A 349 -17.05 -0.21 14.27
CA PHE A 349 -18.50 -0.39 14.17
C PHE A 349 -18.87 -1.68 13.41
N LEU A 350 -17.89 -2.53 13.10
CA LEU A 350 -18.09 -3.85 12.48
C LEU A 350 -17.51 -4.95 13.39
N PRO A 351 -17.95 -6.21 13.22
CA PRO A 351 -17.29 -7.35 13.86
C PRO A 351 -15.81 -7.39 13.52
N PHE A 352 -14.97 -7.59 14.53
CA PHE A 352 -13.53 -7.70 14.33
C PHE A 352 -13.18 -8.99 13.59
N ALA A 353 -12.23 -8.86 12.67
CA ALA A 353 -11.63 -9.98 11.98
C ALA A 353 -10.96 -10.93 12.99
N PRO A 354 -11.05 -12.25 12.77
CA PRO A 354 -10.32 -13.22 13.57
C PRO A 354 -8.82 -12.92 13.58
N ASN A 355 -8.20 -13.04 14.75
CA ASN A 355 -6.75 -12.97 14.92
C ASN A 355 -6.22 -14.35 15.34
N PRO A 356 -6.04 -15.29 14.40
CA PRO A 356 -5.54 -16.63 14.69
C PRO A 356 -4.08 -16.64 15.19
N GLY A 357 -3.33 -15.56 14.94
CA GLY A 357 -1.96 -15.39 15.38
C GLY A 357 -1.80 -14.79 16.78
N ASN A 358 -0.57 -14.83 17.29
CA ASN A 358 -0.16 -14.22 18.56
C ASN A 358 0.63 -12.91 18.41
N LEU A 359 0.78 -12.38 17.19
CA LEU A 359 1.42 -11.08 16.98
C LEU A 359 0.67 -9.98 17.75
N PRO A 360 1.39 -9.09 18.47
CA PRO A 360 0.76 -8.00 19.19
C PRO A 360 0.00 -7.08 18.22
N ILE A 361 -1.11 -6.55 18.70
CA ILE A 361 -1.91 -5.54 18.01
C ILE A 361 -1.83 -4.27 18.83
N LEU A 362 -1.46 -3.16 18.20
CA LEU A 362 -1.47 -1.87 18.87
C LEU A 362 -2.92 -1.46 19.21
N PRO A 363 -3.16 -0.84 20.37
CA PRO A 363 -4.48 -0.36 20.72
C PRO A 363 -4.99 0.64 19.69
N GLN A 364 -6.30 0.62 19.44
CA GLN A 364 -6.98 1.55 18.55
C GLN A 364 -8.06 2.31 19.32
N LYS A 365 -8.38 3.51 18.86
CA LYS A 365 -9.49 4.31 19.38
C LYS A 365 -10.81 3.61 19.01
N MET A 366 -11.63 3.30 20.00
CA MET A 366 -12.94 2.65 19.81
C MET A 366 -14.03 3.69 19.49
N SER A 367 -14.98 3.32 18.64
CA SER A 367 -16.12 4.17 18.29
C SER A 367 -17.00 4.45 19.50
N LYS A 368 -17.23 5.74 19.78
CA LYS A 368 -18.14 6.17 20.85
C LYS A 368 -19.59 5.94 20.46
N ARG A 369 -19.93 6.25 19.20
CA ARG A 369 -21.29 6.08 18.68
C ARG A 369 -21.72 4.62 18.71
N TYR A 370 -20.86 3.71 18.25
CA TYR A 370 -21.18 2.28 18.24
C TYR A 370 -21.40 1.75 19.66
N ALA A 371 -20.57 2.16 20.61
CA ALA A 371 -20.75 1.77 22.02
C ALA A 371 -22.09 2.27 22.60
N GLU A 372 -22.53 3.48 22.24
CA GLU A 372 -23.85 4.01 22.63
C GLU A 372 -25.00 3.23 21.97
N GLU A 373 -24.88 2.87 20.69
CA GLU A 373 -25.86 2.07 19.96
C GLU A 373 -26.01 0.66 20.56
N GLN A 374 -24.90 -0.01 20.90
CA GLN A 374 -24.95 -1.33 21.54
C GLN A 374 -25.59 -1.27 22.94
N LYS A 375 -25.32 -0.23 23.73
CA LYS A 375 -25.96 -0.03 25.04
C LYS A 375 -27.48 0.10 24.91
N LYS A 376 -27.97 0.85 23.91
CA LYS A 376 -29.41 0.99 23.65
C LYS A 376 -30.05 -0.34 23.25
N ILE A 377 -29.39 -1.10 22.37
CA ILE A 377 -29.87 -2.42 21.94
C ILE A 377 -29.97 -3.39 23.14
N GLU A 378 -28.99 -3.37 24.04
CA GLU A 378 -29.01 -4.23 25.23
C GLU A 378 -30.15 -3.82 26.19
N GLN A 379 -30.34 -2.51 26.42
CA GLN A 379 -31.45 -1.99 27.22
C GLN A 379 -32.82 -2.38 26.64
N GLU A 380 -32.99 -2.32 25.32
CA GLU A 380 -34.22 -2.76 24.65
C GLU A 380 -34.47 -4.26 24.79
N LYS A 381 -33.41 -5.09 24.74
CA LYS A 381 -33.51 -6.54 24.96
C LYS A 381 -33.87 -6.86 26.41
N GLU A 382 -33.25 -6.18 27.37
CA GLU A 382 -33.56 -6.32 28.79
C GLU A 382 -35.02 -5.93 29.09
N HIS A 383 -35.48 -4.82 28.51
CA HIS A 383 -36.88 -4.40 28.64
C HIS A 383 -37.84 -5.45 28.07
N LYS A 384 -37.56 -5.98 26.86
CA LYS A 384 -38.36 -7.05 26.25
C LYS A 384 -38.41 -8.31 27.12
N ARG A 385 -37.26 -8.79 27.62
CA ARG A 385 -37.18 -9.95 28.53
C ARG A 385 -37.96 -9.73 29.84
N ALA A 386 -38.00 -8.51 30.36
CA ALA A 386 -38.74 -8.17 31.57
C ALA A 386 -40.26 -8.10 31.33
N THR A 387 -40.69 -7.77 30.12
CA THR A 387 -42.10 -7.65 29.73
C THR A 387 -42.70 -8.90 29.09
N GLU A 388 -41.88 -9.89 28.70
CA GLU A 388 -42.37 -11.16 28.18
C GLU A 388 -43.05 -11.96 29.30
N PRO A 389 -44.32 -12.39 29.13
CA PRO A 389 -45.00 -13.20 30.12
C PRO A 389 -44.25 -14.53 30.27
N LYS A 390 -43.83 -14.86 31.50
CA LYS A 390 -43.34 -16.19 31.82
C LYS A 390 -44.46 -17.17 31.49
N HIS A 391 -44.34 -17.92 30.40
CA HIS A 391 -45.20 -19.07 30.19
C HIS A 391 -44.94 -20.04 31.32
N VAL A 392 -45.83 -20.00 32.32
CA VAL A 392 -45.96 -21.04 33.33
C VAL A 392 -46.38 -22.28 32.54
N ALA A 393 -45.43 -23.17 32.29
CA ALA A 393 -45.72 -24.52 31.84
C ALA A 393 -46.64 -25.13 32.91
N SER A 394 -47.93 -25.26 32.55
CA SER A 394 -48.89 -26.00 33.35
C SER A 394 -48.78 -27.46 32.94
N VAL A 395 -48.23 -28.24 33.88
CA VAL A 395 -48.29 -29.70 34.08
C VAL A 395 -47.61 -30.58 33.04
#